data_AF-A0A7C3KZQ7-F1
#
_entry.id   AF-A0A7C3KZQ7-F1
#
_cell.length_a   1.000
_cell.length_b   1.000
_cell.length_c   1.000
_cell.angle_alpha   90.00
_cell.angle_beta   90.00
_cell.angle_gamma   90.00
#
_symmetry.space_group_name_H-M   'P 1'
#
loop_
_entity.id
_entity.type
_entity.pdbx_description
1 polymer ?
#
loop_
_entity_poly.entity_id
_entity_poly.type
_entity_poly.pdbx_seq_one_letter_code
_entity_poly.pdbx_strand_id
1 'polypeptide(L)'
;MKSLIATLALTLFALAPLAASQAQNGEQTERLRQRLEELRDRLALTPEQEEQIRPVLAEEVQKLQALREKYNGGSQNRRSRLRMARELRDIQSDADSKLKEILTKTQMDELKKIREARRAELKDRIGR
;
A
#
# COMPACT_ATOMS: atom_id res chain seq x y z
N MET A 1 51.21 21.90 40.99
CA MET A 1 51.93 21.35 39.83
C MET A 1 51.07 20.28 39.19
N LYS A 2 50.80 20.42 37.87
CA LYS A 2 50.45 19.36 36.89
C LYS A 2 49.06 18.70 37.09
N SER A 3 48.18 18.55 36.11
CA SER A 3 48.02 19.04 34.74
C SER A 3 46.63 18.58 34.26
N LEU A 4 45.99 19.40 33.42
CA LEU A 4 44.77 19.15 32.65
C LEU A 4 44.82 17.83 31.86
N ILE A 5 43.70 17.08 31.79
CA ILE A 5 43.25 16.40 30.57
C ILE A 5 41.71 16.39 30.55
N ALA A 6 41.13 17.21 29.68
CA ALA A 6 39.76 17.08 29.22
C ALA A 6 39.70 15.95 28.17
N THR A 7 38.88 14.93 28.40
CA THR A 7 38.55 13.92 27.38
C THR A 7 37.09 14.07 26.97
N LEU A 8 36.93 14.87 25.91
CA LEU A 8 35.81 14.86 24.98
C LEU A 8 35.83 13.50 24.25
N ALA A 9 34.89 12.61 24.57
CA ALA A 9 34.65 11.40 23.79
C ALA A 9 33.24 11.48 23.20
N LEU A 10 33.22 12.08 22.01
CA LEU A 10 32.12 12.12 21.06
C LEU A 10 31.75 10.68 20.64
N THR A 11 30.71 10.09 21.22
CA THR A 11 30.08 8.88 20.66
C THR A 11 28.79 9.26 19.94
N LEU A 12 28.95 9.69 18.67
CA LEU A 12 27.88 9.64 17.68
C LEU A 12 27.60 8.16 17.37
N PHE A 13 26.50 7.62 17.86
CA PHE A 13 25.95 6.38 17.35
C PHE A 13 24.42 6.43 17.40
N ALA A 14 23.81 6.68 16.23
CA ALA A 14 22.48 6.24 15.78
C ALA A 14 21.82 7.26 14.80
N LEU A 15 22.52 7.67 13.74
CA LEU A 15 21.85 8.16 12.53
C LEU A 15 21.62 6.97 11.58
N ALA A 16 20.52 6.24 11.75
CA ALA A 16 19.91 5.44 10.67
C ALA A 16 18.51 4.93 11.06
N PRO A 17 17.47 5.78 10.90
CA PRO A 17 16.22 5.28 10.33
C PRO A 17 15.73 6.08 9.12
N LEU A 18 16.39 7.19 8.75
CA LEU A 18 15.91 8.07 7.68
C LEU A 18 15.96 7.42 6.28
N ALA A 19 16.91 6.53 6.01
CA ALA A 19 17.06 5.91 4.68
C ALA A 19 15.95 4.88 4.39
N ALA A 20 15.59 4.06 5.38
CA ALA A 20 14.51 3.08 5.24
C ALA A 20 13.13 3.76 5.13
N SER A 21 12.90 4.82 5.91
CA SER A 21 11.67 5.61 5.83
C SER A 21 11.49 6.30 4.48
N GLN A 22 12.56 6.87 3.91
CA GLN A 22 12.50 7.51 2.60
C GLN A 22 12.27 6.51 1.45
N ALA A 23 12.88 5.32 1.51
CA ALA A 23 12.66 4.27 0.51
C ALA A 23 11.22 3.74 0.54
N GLN A 24 10.65 3.52 1.73
CA GLN A 24 9.26 3.09 1.88
C GLN A 24 8.26 4.14 1.36
N ASN A 25 8.50 5.43 1.64
CA ASN A 25 7.64 6.51 1.14
C ASN A 25 7.70 6.64 -0.39
N GLY A 26 8.88 6.45 -0.99
CA GLY A 26 9.04 6.42 -2.45
C GLY A 26 8.26 5.29 -3.10
N GLU A 27 8.37 4.07 -2.56
CA GLU A 27 7.64 2.90 -3.07
C GLU A 27 6.11 3.07 -2.96
N GLN A 28 5.61 3.61 -1.84
CA GLN A 28 4.18 3.87 -1.67
C GLN A 28 3.66 4.89 -2.69
N THR A 29 4.43 5.96 -2.93
CA THR A 29 4.06 7.00 -3.88
C THR A 29 3.99 6.44 -5.30
N GLU A 30 4.96 5.62 -5.68
CA GLU A 30 5.00 5.00 -7.00
C GLU A 30 3.84 4.01 -7.20
N ARG A 31 3.54 3.17 -6.20
CA ARG A 31 2.39 2.26 -6.26
C ARG A 31 1.06 3.00 -6.36
N LEU A 32 0.91 4.11 -5.63
CA LEU A 32 -0.28 4.97 -5.75
C LEU A 32 -0.39 5.52 -7.17
N ARG A 33 0.71 6.04 -7.72
CA ARG A 33 0.76 6.58 -9.08
C ARG A 33 0.37 5.55 -10.12
N GLN A 34 1.00 4.37 -10.11
CA GLN A 34 0.69 3.29 -11.04
C GLN A 34 -0.77 2.86 -10.96
N ARG A 35 -1.31 2.78 -9.74
CA ARG A 35 -2.71 2.40 -9.55
C ARG A 35 -3.66 3.46 -10.06
N LEU A 36 -3.35 4.74 -9.86
CA LEU A 36 -4.15 5.84 -10.37
C LEU A 36 -4.11 5.89 -11.90
N GLU A 37 -2.93 5.73 -12.51
CA GLU A 37 -2.76 5.68 -13.98
C GLU A 37 -3.55 4.52 -14.60
N GLU A 38 -3.47 3.31 -14.04
CA GLU A 38 -4.25 2.17 -14.55
C GLU A 38 -5.77 2.40 -14.43
N LEU A 39 -6.24 2.96 -13.31
CA LEU A 39 -7.66 3.24 -13.13
C LEU A 39 -8.12 4.37 -14.05
N ARG A 40 -7.32 5.41 -14.24
CA ARG A 40 -7.60 6.50 -15.18
C ARG A 40 -7.84 5.96 -16.57
N ASP A 41 -6.91 5.13 -17.06
CA ASP A 41 -6.96 4.64 -18.43
C ASP A 41 -8.09 3.60 -18.62
N ARG A 42 -8.30 2.71 -17.65
CA ARG A 42 -9.33 1.65 -17.77
C ARG A 42 -10.75 2.10 -17.46
N LEU A 43 -10.92 3.09 -16.59
CA LEU A 43 -12.24 3.59 -16.19
C LEU A 43 -12.61 4.89 -16.90
N ALA A 44 -11.72 5.43 -17.74
CA ALA A 44 -11.86 6.72 -18.40
C ALA A 44 -12.27 7.81 -17.39
N LEU A 45 -11.50 7.94 -16.31
CA LEU A 45 -11.80 8.88 -15.22
C LEU A 45 -11.77 10.32 -15.73
N THR A 46 -12.70 11.15 -15.27
CA THR A 46 -12.59 12.60 -15.44
C THR A 46 -11.52 13.16 -14.49
N PRO A 47 -10.95 14.35 -14.77
CA PRO A 47 -10.02 15.00 -13.86
C PRO A 47 -10.58 15.15 -12.43
N GLU A 48 -11.86 15.51 -12.30
CA GLU A 48 -12.52 15.66 -11.01
C GLU A 48 -12.67 14.32 -10.27
N GLN A 49 -12.98 13.23 -10.99
CA GLN A 49 -13.00 11.89 -10.41
C GLN A 49 -11.60 11.48 -9.95
N GLU A 50 -10.55 11.76 -10.73
CA GLU A 50 -9.17 11.44 -10.39
C GLU A 50 -8.73 12.13 -9.09
N GLU A 51 -9.03 13.42 -8.95
CA GLU A 51 -8.75 14.19 -7.74
C GLU A 51 -9.44 13.61 -6.49
N GLN A 52 -10.71 13.22 -6.62
CA GLN A 52 -11.50 12.66 -5.51
C GLN A 52 -11.07 11.22 -5.16
N ILE A 53 -10.63 10.44 -6.15
CA ILE A 53 -10.21 9.04 -5.97
C ILE A 53 -8.82 8.96 -5.33
N ARG A 54 -7.93 9.91 -5.61
CA ARG A 54 -6.55 9.93 -5.11
C ARG A 54 -6.43 9.69 -3.60
N PRO A 55 -7.15 10.40 -2.71
CA PRO A 55 -7.08 10.14 -1.26
C PRO A 55 -7.60 8.75 -0.88
N VAL A 56 -8.63 8.24 -1.56
CA VAL A 56 -9.17 6.89 -1.31
C VAL A 56 -8.14 5.81 -1.66
N LEU A 57 -7.47 5.95 -2.81
CA LEU A 57 -6.41 5.02 -3.21
C LEU A 57 -5.17 5.13 -2.33
N ALA A 58 -4.82 6.33 -1.88
CA ALA A 58 -3.68 6.54 -0.98
C ALA A 58 -3.91 5.77 0.34
N GLU A 59 -5.10 5.92 0.93
CA GLU A 59 -5.50 5.18 2.13
C GLU A 59 -5.49 3.66 1.88
N GLU A 60 -6.03 3.21 0.75
CA GLU A 60 -6.06 1.78 0.40
C GLU A 60 -4.64 1.22 0.26
N VAL A 61 -3.74 1.91 -0.46
CA VAL A 61 -2.33 1.50 -0.63
C VAL A 61 -1.62 1.42 0.72
N GLN A 62 -1.82 2.39 1.60
CA GLN A 62 -1.25 2.38 2.95
C GLN A 62 -1.75 1.17 3.77
N LYS A 63 -3.06 0.91 3.77
CA LYS A 63 -3.65 -0.24 4.48
C LYS A 63 -3.14 -1.57 3.92
N LEU A 64 -2.99 -1.68 2.60
CA LEU A 64 -2.45 -2.87 1.94
C LEU A 64 -0.97 -3.08 2.28
N GLN A 65 -0.19 -2.01 2.38
CA GLN A 65 1.21 -2.09 2.81
C GLN A 65 1.30 -2.54 4.28
N ALA A 66 0.51 -1.96 5.17
CA ALA A 66 0.45 -2.37 6.57
C ALA A 66 0.00 -3.84 6.72
N LEU A 67 -0.96 -4.29 5.90
CA LEU A 67 -1.36 -5.69 5.84
C LEU A 67 -0.20 -6.58 5.40
N ARG A 68 0.52 -6.18 4.35
CA ARG A 68 1.69 -6.92 3.87
C ARG A 68 2.74 -7.03 4.97
N GLU A 69 3.06 -5.95 5.66
CA GLU A 69 4.03 -5.93 6.77
C GLU A 69 3.58 -6.81 7.94
N LYS A 70 2.30 -6.73 8.33
CA LYS A 70 1.71 -7.55 9.40
C LYS A 70 1.84 -9.06 9.15
N TYR A 71 1.75 -9.47 7.89
CA TYR A 71 1.86 -10.89 7.52
C TYR A 71 3.24 -11.27 6.95
N ASN A 72 4.17 -10.30 6.86
CA ASN A 72 5.55 -10.55 6.45
C ASN A 72 6.28 -11.33 7.56
N GLY A 73 7.04 -12.37 7.18
CA GLY A 73 7.78 -13.20 8.15
C GLY A 73 6.93 -14.09 9.08
N GLY A 74 5.60 -14.01 9.03
CA GLY A 74 4.69 -14.82 9.84
C GLY A 74 4.46 -16.25 9.31
N SER A 75 3.93 -17.12 10.17
CA SER A 75 3.57 -18.50 9.80
C SER A 75 2.62 -18.52 8.59
N GLN A 76 3.07 -19.14 7.50
CA GLN A 76 2.33 -19.27 6.24
C GLN A 76 1.28 -20.39 6.28
N ASN A 77 0.80 -20.77 7.47
CA ASN A 77 -0.21 -21.79 7.62
C ASN A 77 -1.58 -21.35 7.06
N ARG A 78 -2.45 -22.33 6.79
CA ARG A 78 -3.78 -22.09 6.18
C ARG A 78 -4.62 -21.06 6.94
N ARG A 79 -4.57 -21.08 8.28
CA ARG A 79 -5.35 -20.15 9.12
C ARG A 79 -4.85 -18.71 8.96
N SER A 80 -3.54 -18.50 8.90
CA SER A 80 -2.94 -17.19 8.67
C SER A 80 -3.34 -16.62 7.30
N ARG A 81 -3.23 -17.44 6.24
CA ARG A 81 -3.65 -17.06 4.88
C ARG A 81 -5.13 -16.68 4.82
N LEU A 82 -6.00 -17.43 5.48
CA LEU A 82 -7.44 -17.12 5.54
C LEU A 82 -7.73 -15.79 6.25
N ARG A 83 -6.99 -15.45 7.31
CA ARG A 83 -7.13 -14.16 7.99
C ARG A 83 -6.64 -13.02 7.11
N MET A 84 -5.47 -13.15 6.49
CA MET A 84 -4.95 -12.17 5.55
C MET A 84 -5.93 -11.92 4.40
N ALA A 85 -6.54 -12.96 3.84
CA ALA A 85 -7.53 -12.85 2.78
C ALA A 85 -8.80 -12.11 3.21
N ARG A 86 -9.25 -12.28 4.47
CA ARG A 86 -10.39 -11.53 5.02
C ARG A 86 -10.04 -10.06 5.19
N GLU A 87 -8.91 -9.75 5.82
CA GLU A 87 -8.47 -8.35 6.02
C GLU A 87 -8.25 -7.63 4.68
N LEU A 88 -7.67 -8.31 3.68
CA LEU A 88 -7.55 -7.78 2.33
C LEU A 88 -8.91 -7.42 1.73
N ARG A 89 -9.90 -8.31 1.87
CA ARG A 89 -11.27 -8.06 1.38
C ARG A 89 -11.92 -6.89 2.09
N ASP A 90 -11.71 -6.76 3.39
CA ASP A 90 -12.30 -5.69 4.19
C ASP A 90 -11.70 -4.32 3.80
N ILE A 91 -10.39 -4.25 3.56
CA ILE A 91 -9.72 -3.05 3.00
C ILE A 91 -10.30 -2.70 1.62
N GLN A 92 -10.47 -3.69 0.75
CA GLN A 92 -11.04 -3.48 -0.58
C GLN A 92 -12.50 -2.99 -0.53
N SER A 93 -13.29 -3.52 0.40
CA SER A 93 -14.70 -3.14 0.59
C SER A 93 -14.85 -1.73 1.15
N ASP A 94 -13.99 -1.31 2.07
CA ASP A 94 -13.95 0.07 2.57
C ASP A 94 -13.67 1.04 1.43
N ALA A 95 -12.63 0.77 0.62
CA ALA A 95 -12.33 1.57 -0.57
C ALA A 95 -13.50 1.59 -1.56
N ASP A 96 -14.10 0.44 -1.87
CA ASP A 96 -15.25 0.36 -2.78
C ASP A 96 -16.47 1.14 -2.30
N SER A 97 -16.67 1.24 -0.99
CA SER A 97 -17.77 2.02 -0.42
C SER A 97 -17.60 3.50 -0.69
N LYS A 98 -16.37 4.01 -0.56
CA LYS A 98 -16.02 5.41 -0.87
C LYS A 98 -16.02 5.67 -2.38
N LEU A 99 -15.50 4.74 -3.18
CA LEU A 99 -15.42 4.88 -4.63
C LEU A 99 -16.79 4.88 -5.31
N LYS A 100 -17.80 4.20 -4.75
CA LYS A 100 -19.17 4.20 -5.29
C LYS A 100 -19.85 5.57 -5.30
N GLU A 101 -19.42 6.48 -4.42
CA GLU A 101 -19.94 7.85 -4.37
C GLU A 101 -19.34 8.74 -5.47
N ILE A 102 -18.20 8.31 -6.06
CA ILE A 102 -17.43 9.08 -7.06
C ILE A 102 -17.58 8.48 -8.47
N LEU A 103 -17.61 7.15 -8.55
CA LEU A 103 -17.65 6.39 -9.78
C LEU A 103 -19.07 6.08 -10.21
N THR A 104 -19.31 6.10 -11.52
CA THR A 104 -20.56 5.59 -12.09
C THR A 104 -20.68 4.08 -11.87
N LYS A 105 -21.90 3.55 -11.98
CA LYS A 105 -22.16 2.10 -11.89
C LYS A 105 -21.28 1.30 -12.87
N THR A 106 -21.17 1.76 -14.11
CA THR A 106 -20.35 1.11 -15.14
C THR A 106 -18.87 1.10 -14.77
N GLN A 107 -18.33 2.22 -14.28
CA GLN A 107 -16.94 2.31 -13.81
C GLN A 107 -16.71 1.40 -12.58
N MET A 108 -17.66 1.32 -11.66
CA MET A 108 -17.59 0.39 -10.52
C MET A 108 -17.60 -1.07 -10.95
N ASP A 109 -18.36 -1.43 -11.98
CA ASP A 109 -18.38 -2.80 -12.50
C ASP A 109 -17.08 -3.15 -13.23
N GLU A 110 -16.47 -2.21 -13.95
CA GLU A 110 -15.15 -2.40 -14.54
C GLU A 110 -14.04 -2.48 -13.46
N LEU A 111 -14.13 -1.69 -12.39
CA LEU A 111 -13.21 -1.78 -11.25
C LEU A 111 -13.23 -3.19 -10.61
N LYS A 112 -14.42 -3.81 -10.48
CA LYS A 112 -14.52 -5.19 -9.99
C LYS A 112 -13.77 -6.16 -10.90
N LYS A 113 -13.93 -6.06 -12.21
CA LYS A 113 -13.20 -6.90 -13.17
C LYS A 113 -11.70 -6.71 -13.10
N ILE A 114 -11.22 -5.47 -12.95
CA ILE A 114 -9.79 -5.17 -12.72
C ILE A 114 -9.28 -5.96 -11.51
N ARG A 115 -10.00 -5.88 -10.38
CA ARG A 115 -9.62 -6.55 -9.14
C ARG A 115 -9.68 -8.08 -9.25
N GLU A 116 -10.69 -8.62 -9.92
CA GLU A 116 -10.84 -10.05 -10.18
C GLU A 116 -9.71 -10.59 -11.05
N ALA A 117 -9.34 -9.88 -12.12
CA ALA A 117 -8.23 -10.24 -13.00
C ALA A 117 -6.91 -10.32 -12.21
N ARG A 118 -6.61 -9.29 -11.40
CA ARG A 118 -5.40 -9.31 -10.53
C ARG A 118 -5.42 -10.46 -9.52
N ARG A 119 -6.58 -10.78 -8.96
CA ARG A 119 -6.72 -11.92 -8.03
C ARG A 119 -6.47 -13.24 -8.74
N ALA A 120 -6.98 -13.40 -9.95
CA ALA A 120 -6.76 -14.59 -10.77
C ALA A 120 -5.27 -14.74 -11.14
N GLU A 121 -4.62 -13.66 -11.56
CA GLU A 121 -3.19 -13.63 -11.86
C GLU A 121 -2.35 -14.00 -10.63
N LEU A 122 -2.66 -13.44 -9.46
CA LEU A 122 -1.98 -13.79 -8.22
C LEU A 122 -2.15 -15.27 -7.87
N LYS A 123 -3.35 -15.82 -8.06
CA LYS A 123 -3.63 -17.24 -7.82
C LYS A 123 -2.80 -18.12 -8.76
N ASP A 124 -2.72 -17.76 -10.04
CA ASP A 124 -1.89 -18.48 -11.01
C ASP A 124 -0.40 -18.46 -10.62
N ARG A 125 0.11 -17.31 -10.20
CA ARG A 125 1.50 -17.16 -9.75
C ARG A 125 1.85 -17.95 -8.49
N ILE A 126 0.90 -18.14 -7.58
CA ILE A 126 1.10 -18.88 -6.32
C ILE A 126 0.84 -20.39 -6.49
N GLY A 127 -0.02 -20.76 -7.45
CA GLY A 127 -0.39 -22.15 -7.73
C GLY A 127 0.56 -22.88 -8.68
N ARG A 128 1.47 -22.15 -9.33
CA ARG A 128 2.60 -22.70 -10.10
C ARG A 128 3.79 -23.05 -9.22
#